data_AF-A0AAU3WA70-F1
#
_entry.id   AF-A0AAU3WA70-F1
#
_cell.length_a   1.000
_cell.length_b   1.000
_cell.length_c   1.000
_cell.angle_alpha   90.00
_cell.angle_beta   90.00
_cell.angle_gamma   90.00
#
_symmetry.space_group_name_H-M   'P 1'
#
loop_
_entity.id
_entity.type
_entity.pdbx_description
1 polymer ?
#
loop_
_entity_poly.entity_id
_entity_poly.type
_entity_poly.pdbx_seq_one_letter_code
_entity_poly.pdbx_strand_id
1 'polypeptide(L)'
;MHSMIRRSLVASGVLALLAGCAGCAGGNGGTGGSGSGTTPTGEVKPSSAPASAGGYGDILVGGKPVTGSKAIANTKFPYRRTYTDGELYAPVTGYRTLMYGTAGLESVYDDALAKRSEDVVTTVDPDVQKAAFAALGDSRGAAIALDAKSGELLAVVSTPSYDATKFSNNTPRDLATWKELNNDSRQPLFNRALREATAPGETFDVVIAAAALEHGLYTGVDERTAGGSGACERASIRTALKNSCDAVFTKMAADLGESQLRETAEKFGFNQSDPKIPVRTNAGTFEGDGSTATPLQMARVTAALADGGRLAAPHLVERSSTGEARRILWAKTAESLRSALQDKTEWTPTDAGEGSPSSWSLAYARKGNGDLVALAVRVTGQDAGAAALVAEKMAGAVS
;
A
#
# COMPACT_ATOMS: atom_id res chain seq x y z
N MET A 1 -18.25 -10.07 15.86
CA MET A 1 -19.20 -9.98 16.99
C MET A 1 -19.03 -8.66 17.74
N HIS A 2 -19.82 -7.65 17.39
CA HIS A 2 -19.70 -6.25 17.84
C HIS A 2 -20.47 -5.91 19.14
N SER A 3 -20.63 -6.85 20.09
CA SER A 3 -21.54 -6.63 21.24
C SER A 3 -21.04 -6.96 22.65
N MET A 4 -19.79 -7.40 22.87
CA MET A 4 -19.34 -7.79 24.22
C MET A 4 -18.47 -6.77 24.96
N ILE A 5 -18.09 -5.64 24.34
CA ILE A 5 -17.16 -4.67 24.98
C ILE A 5 -17.89 -3.55 25.76
N ARG A 6 -19.23 -3.43 25.67
CA ARG A 6 -19.97 -2.33 26.35
C ARG A 6 -20.42 -2.59 27.79
N ARG A 7 -20.03 -3.69 28.44
CA ARG A 7 -20.48 -4.00 29.82
C ARG A 7 -19.33 -4.37 30.73
N SER A 8 -18.48 -3.39 31.03
CA SER A 8 -17.73 -3.27 32.28
C SER A 8 -17.14 -1.86 32.29
N LEU A 9 -17.32 -1.10 33.38
CA LEU A 9 -16.91 0.30 33.58
C LEU A 9 -17.92 1.38 33.13
N VAL A 10 -19.13 1.34 33.69
CA VAL A 10 -19.87 2.58 34.03
C VAL A 10 -20.43 2.41 35.44
N ALA A 11 -19.65 2.82 36.43
CA ALA A 11 -20.14 3.11 37.79
C ALA A 11 -19.31 4.28 38.32
N SER A 12 -20.00 5.32 38.79
CA SER A 12 -19.50 6.63 39.26
C SER A 12 -19.07 7.55 38.10
N GLY A 13 -19.87 8.48 37.57
CA GLY A 13 -20.81 9.38 38.24
C GLY A 13 -20.09 10.67 38.63
N VAL A 14 -20.17 11.71 37.80
CA VAL A 14 -20.63 13.07 38.15
C VAL A 14 -20.76 13.89 36.85
N LEU A 15 -21.98 14.38 36.66
CA LEU A 15 -22.46 15.27 35.62
C LEU A 15 -22.11 16.72 36.00
N ALA A 16 -21.51 17.49 35.09
CA ALA A 16 -21.49 18.95 35.19
C ALA A 16 -21.56 19.57 33.78
N LEU A 17 -22.77 19.99 33.41
CA LEU A 17 -23.01 21.00 32.37
C LEU A 17 -22.48 22.34 32.87
N LEU A 18 -21.76 23.09 32.03
CA LEU A 18 -21.84 24.55 32.02
C LEU A 18 -21.68 25.06 30.58
N ALA A 19 -22.64 25.89 30.19
CA ALA A 19 -22.74 26.55 28.91
C ALA A 19 -21.91 27.84 28.85
N GLY A 20 -21.42 28.15 27.65
CA GLY A 20 -21.40 29.48 27.03
C GLY A 20 -20.75 30.66 27.75
N CYS A 21 -19.75 31.27 27.10
CA CYS A 21 -19.82 32.71 26.83
C CYS A 21 -18.99 33.11 25.62
N ALA A 22 -19.53 34.06 24.87
CA ALA A 22 -19.02 34.63 23.64
C ALA A 22 -17.94 35.69 23.91
N GLY A 23 -17.03 35.83 22.95
CA GLY A 23 -16.49 37.11 22.45
C GLY A 23 -15.66 37.97 23.38
N CYS A 24 -14.40 38.20 23.00
CA CYS A 24 -13.96 39.54 22.59
C CYS A 24 -12.61 39.52 21.88
N ALA A 25 -12.52 40.36 20.86
CA ALA A 25 -11.39 40.57 19.97
C ALA A 25 -10.30 41.48 20.58
N GLY A 26 -9.09 41.43 20.01
CA GLY A 26 -8.17 42.57 20.02
C GLY A 26 -6.69 42.25 19.80
N GLY A 27 -6.12 42.71 18.69
CA GLY A 27 -4.83 43.40 18.72
C GLY A 27 -3.56 42.72 18.18
N ASN A 28 -3.45 42.62 16.86
CA ASN A 28 -2.36 43.08 15.98
C ASN A 28 -0.86 43.05 16.40
N GLY A 29 -0.01 42.54 15.49
CA GLY A 29 1.33 43.08 15.20
C GLY A 29 2.52 42.12 15.37
N GLY A 30 3.20 41.74 14.27
CA GLY A 30 4.49 41.04 14.37
C GLY A 30 5.05 40.44 13.09
N THR A 31 5.57 41.30 12.20
CA THR A 31 6.75 41.13 11.33
C THR A 31 7.05 39.77 10.67
N GLY A 32 7.09 39.80 9.34
CA GLY A 32 7.56 38.72 8.48
C GLY A 32 9.05 38.36 8.67
N GLY A 33 9.34 37.09 8.43
CA GLY A 33 10.67 36.53 8.23
C GLY A 33 10.59 35.52 7.08
N SER A 34 11.17 35.88 5.95
CA SER A 34 11.35 35.03 4.78
C SER A 34 12.37 33.94 5.12
N GLY A 35 11.91 32.69 5.27
CA GLY A 35 12.74 31.51 5.39
C GLY A 35 12.81 30.78 4.06
N SER A 36 13.91 30.96 3.33
CA SER A 36 14.21 30.23 2.09
C SER A 36 14.42 28.75 2.38
N GLY A 37 13.40 27.92 2.11
CA GLY A 37 13.54 26.47 2.05
C GLY A 37 14.13 26.07 0.70
N THR A 38 15.41 25.72 0.68
CA THR A 38 16.09 25.11 -0.47
C THR A 38 15.48 23.74 -0.75
N THR A 39 14.73 23.61 -1.84
CA THR A 39 14.34 22.33 -2.43
C THR A 39 15.61 21.60 -2.89
N PRO A 40 15.84 20.33 -2.53
CA PRO A 40 17.01 19.60 -3.02
C PRO A 40 16.81 19.31 -4.52
N THR A 41 17.48 20.08 -5.35
CA THR A 41 17.61 19.82 -6.79
C THR A 41 18.55 18.63 -6.99
N GLY A 42 17.99 17.43 -6.92
CA GLY A 42 18.68 16.22 -7.40
C GLY A 42 18.90 16.34 -8.91
N GLU A 43 20.16 16.45 -9.31
CA GLU A 43 20.56 16.58 -10.71
C GLU A 43 20.24 15.28 -11.47
N VAL A 44 19.32 15.38 -12.44
CA VAL A 44 18.88 14.28 -13.29
C VAL A 44 19.96 13.97 -14.32
N LYS A 45 20.62 12.80 -14.20
CA LYS A 45 21.49 12.29 -15.26
C LYS A 45 20.63 11.57 -16.33
N PRO A 46 20.69 11.96 -17.60
CA PRO A 46 19.82 11.41 -18.65
C PRO A 46 20.11 9.92 -18.86
N SER A 47 19.08 9.06 -18.85
CA SER A 47 19.25 7.67 -19.29
C SER A 47 19.17 7.60 -20.81
N SER A 48 19.97 6.72 -21.39
CA SER A 48 20.15 6.51 -22.83
C SER A 48 18.99 5.77 -23.53
N ALA A 49 17.76 5.93 -23.05
CA ALA A 49 16.57 5.48 -23.79
C ALA A 49 16.29 6.49 -24.91
N PRO A 50 16.02 6.05 -26.15
CA PRO A 50 15.79 6.96 -27.26
C PRO A 50 14.51 7.77 -27.02
N ALA A 51 14.66 9.09 -26.89
CA ALA A 51 13.54 10.02 -26.80
C ALA A 51 12.55 9.79 -27.95
N SER A 52 11.25 9.76 -27.63
CA SER A 52 10.19 9.63 -28.63
C SER A 52 10.27 10.79 -29.63
N ALA A 53 10.51 10.48 -30.90
CA ALA A 53 10.60 11.48 -31.96
C ALA A 53 9.21 12.09 -32.19
N GLY A 54 8.91 13.19 -31.50
CA GLY A 54 7.68 13.98 -31.68
C GLY A 54 6.58 13.67 -30.66
N GLY A 55 6.84 13.80 -29.36
CA GLY A 55 5.80 13.65 -28.35
C GLY A 55 6.30 13.83 -26.93
N TYR A 56 5.43 13.53 -25.95
CA TYR A 56 5.84 13.35 -24.57
C TYR A 56 6.77 12.12 -24.47
N GLY A 57 7.69 12.12 -23.50
CA GLY A 57 8.42 10.92 -23.11
C GLY A 57 7.46 9.84 -22.61
N ASP A 58 7.88 8.58 -22.60
CA ASP A 58 7.02 7.45 -22.28
C ASP A 58 7.29 6.90 -20.87
N ILE A 59 6.29 6.24 -20.30
CA ILE A 59 6.42 5.49 -19.06
C ILE A 59 6.65 4.03 -19.47
N LEU A 60 7.73 3.44 -18.97
CA LEU A 60 8.22 2.14 -19.38
C LEU A 60 7.98 1.11 -18.29
N VAL A 61 7.46 -0.05 -18.67
CA VAL A 61 7.30 -1.24 -17.82
C VAL A 61 8.07 -2.38 -18.48
N GLY A 62 8.99 -3.02 -17.75
CA GLY A 62 9.87 -4.04 -18.32
C GLY A 62 10.63 -3.56 -19.57
N GLY A 63 11.04 -2.28 -19.58
CA GLY A 63 11.73 -1.65 -20.71
C GLY A 63 10.87 -1.34 -21.93
N LYS A 64 9.54 -1.55 -21.88
CA LYS A 64 8.62 -1.27 -23.00
C LYS A 64 7.69 -0.11 -22.66
N PRO A 65 7.44 0.81 -23.61
CA PRO A 65 6.52 1.93 -23.39
C PRO A 65 5.08 1.41 -23.21
N VAL A 66 4.47 1.76 -22.08
CA VAL A 66 3.03 1.54 -21.81
C VAL A 66 2.21 2.82 -21.99
N THR A 67 2.88 3.95 -22.17
CA THR A 67 2.28 5.18 -22.67
C THR A 67 2.90 5.56 -24.02
N GLY A 68 2.24 6.45 -24.74
CA GLY A 68 2.70 6.91 -26.05
C GLY A 68 2.07 8.22 -26.46
N SER A 69 2.55 8.79 -27.55
CA SER A 69 2.02 10.03 -28.14
C SER A 69 1.58 9.76 -29.58
N LYS A 70 0.30 10.00 -29.89
CA LYS A 70 -0.25 9.86 -31.24
C LYS A 70 -0.54 11.24 -31.83
N ALA A 71 -0.01 11.51 -33.02
CA ALA A 71 -0.27 12.75 -33.74
C ALA A 71 -1.78 12.95 -34.01
N ILE A 72 -2.25 14.18 -33.85
CA ILE A 72 -3.61 14.63 -34.14
C ILE A 72 -3.58 15.91 -34.97
N ALA A 73 -4.64 16.14 -35.74
CA ALA A 73 -4.81 17.34 -36.56
C ALA A 73 -5.18 18.56 -35.68
N ASN A 74 -4.27 18.96 -34.80
CA ASN A 74 -4.38 20.13 -33.95
C ASN A 74 -3.02 20.84 -33.88
N THR A 75 -2.97 22.11 -34.28
CA THR A 75 -1.71 22.87 -34.37
C THR A 75 -1.15 23.31 -33.02
N LYS A 76 -2.00 23.42 -31.99
CA LYS A 76 -1.61 23.86 -30.64
C LYS A 76 -1.21 22.70 -29.74
N PHE A 77 -1.89 21.57 -29.90
CA PHE A 77 -1.63 20.33 -29.17
C PHE A 77 -1.54 19.17 -30.17
N PRO A 78 -0.41 19.03 -30.88
CA PRO A 78 -0.29 18.12 -32.01
C PRO A 78 -0.29 16.64 -31.65
N TYR A 79 -0.26 16.31 -30.35
CA TYR A 79 -0.24 14.93 -29.87
C TYR A 79 -1.33 14.68 -28.83
N ARG A 80 -1.98 13.52 -28.92
CA ARG A 80 -2.79 12.95 -27.84
C ARG A 80 -2.03 11.83 -27.15
N ARG A 81 -2.23 11.68 -25.84
CA ARG A 81 -1.63 10.60 -25.06
C ARG A 81 -2.37 9.27 -25.31
N THR A 82 -1.64 8.17 -25.41
CA THR A 82 -2.18 6.80 -25.57
C THR A 82 -1.64 5.89 -24.48
N TYR A 83 -2.40 4.87 -24.09
CA TYR A 83 -2.06 3.93 -23.02
C TYR A 83 -2.25 2.50 -23.53
N THR A 84 -1.15 1.75 -23.60
CA THR A 84 -1.16 0.32 -23.91
C THR A 84 -1.61 -0.42 -22.66
N ASP A 85 -2.57 -1.34 -22.80
CA ASP A 85 -3.18 -2.06 -21.68
C ASP A 85 -3.63 -1.09 -20.56
N GLY A 86 -4.34 -0.01 -20.93
CA GLY A 86 -4.62 1.12 -20.04
C GLY A 86 -5.21 0.73 -18.68
N GLU A 87 -6.15 -0.23 -18.64
CA GLU A 87 -6.73 -0.72 -17.39
C GLU A 87 -5.70 -1.42 -16.48
N LEU A 88 -4.75 -2.16 -17.06
CA LEU A 88 -3.70 -2.89 -16.34
C LEU A 88 -2.72 -1.93 -15.66
N TYR A 89 -2.35 -0.85 -16.33
CA TYR A 89 -1.29 0.06 -15.88
C TYR A 89 -1.78 1.41 -15.33
N ALA A 90 -3.06 1.73 -15.41
CA ALA A 90 -3.63 2.97 -14.90
C ALA A 90 -3.30 3.29 -13.42
N PRO A 91 -3.23 2.32 -12.47
CA PRO A 91 -2.79 2.60 -11.11
C PRO A 91 -1.33 3.10 -11.00
N VAL A 92 -0.50 2.77 -11.99
CA VAL A 92 0.91 3.17 -12.12
C VAL A 92 1.02 4.46 -12.93
N THR A 93 0.56 4.44 -14.19
CA THR A 93 0.70 5.57 -15.11
C THR A 93 -0.13 6.77 -14.67
N GLY A 94 -1.33 6.53 -14.17
CA GLY A 94 -2.38 7.53 -14.11
C GLY A 94 -2.81 7.96 -15.51
N TYR A 95 -3.10 9.25 -15.67
CA TYR A 95 -3.48 9.84 -16.96
C TYR A 95 -2.92 11.25 -17.11
N ARG A 96 -2.90 11.73 -18.35
CA ARG A 96 -2.64 13.09 -18.79
C ARG A 96 -3.66 13.47 -19.86
N THR A 97 -4.43 14.51 -19.58
CA THR A 97 -5.45 15.05 -20.49
C THR A 97 -5.41 16.58 -20.45
N LEU A 98 -5.80 17.23 -21.56
CA LEU A 98 -5.89 18.70 -21.57
C LEU A 98 -7.06 19.20 -20.70
N MET A 99 -8.15 18.43 -20.62
CA MET A 99 -9.40 18.87 -19.99
C MET A 99 -9.53 18.47 -18.52
N TYR A 100 -8.98 17.33 -18.11
CA TYR A 100 -9.18 16.74 -16.78
C TYR A 100 -7.89 16.71 -15.94
N GLY A 101 -6.80 17.26 -16.47
CA GLY A 101 -5.51 17.34 -15.78
C GLY A 101 -4.72 16.04 -15.85
N THR A 102 -3.88 15.83 -14.84
CA THR A 102 -2.95 14.71 -14.74
C THR A 102 -3.12 13.95 -13.42
N ALA A 103 -2.77 12.66 -13.41
CA ALA A 103 -2.72 11.81 -12.21
C ALA A 103 -1.57 10.79 -12.30
N GLY A 104 -1.21 10.14 -11.19
CA GLY A 104 -0.19 9.09 -11.16
C GLY A 104 1.19 9.60 -11.61
N LEU A 105 1.98 8.72 -12.23
CA LEU A 105 3.30 9.08 -12.74
C LEU A 105 3.26 10.15 -13.85
N GLU A 106 2.19 10.21 -14.64
CA GLU A 106 1.97 11.31 -15.61
C GLU A 106 1.96 12.69 -14.94
N SER A 107 1.42 12.78 -13.72
CA SER A 107 1.39 14.03 -12.94
C SER A 107 2.71 14.33 -12.25
N VAL A 108 3.28 13.32 -11.60
CA VAL A 108 4.53 13.46 -10.83
C VAL A 108 5.70 13.84 -11.74
N TYR A 109 5.79 13.18 -12.90
CA TYR A 109 6.88 13.38 -13.85
C TYR A 109 6.44 14.26 -15.03
N ASP A 110 5.43 15.13 -14.83
CA ASP A 110 4.87 15.99 -15.88
C ASP A 110 5.98 16.76 -16.61
N ASP A 111 6.88 17.36 -15.84
CA ASP A 111 8.04 18.11 -16.34
C ASP A 111 9.03 17.26 -17.14
N ALA A 112 9.39 16.06 -16.64
CA ALA A 112 10.35 15.18 -17.32
C ALA A 112 9.76 14.68 -18.66
N LEU A 113 8.50 14.27 -18.63
CA LEU A 113 7.77 13.76 -19.78
C LEU A 113 7.51 14.87 -20.82
N ALA A 114 7.24 16.12 -20.40
CA ALA A 114 6.87 17.22 -21.29
C ALA A 114 8.05 18.07 -21.79
N LYS A 115 9.02 18.40 -20.94
CA LYS A 115 10.09 19.36 -21.26
C LYS A 115 11.31 18.71 -21.89
N ARG A 116 11.55 17.42 -21.64
CA ARG A 116 12.75 16.71 -22.10
C ARG A 116 12.46 15.50 -22.97
N SER A 117 11.19 15.15 -23.16
CA SER A 117 10.76 13.89 -23.79
C SER A 117 11.54 12.69 -23.23
N GLU A 118 11.86 12.74 -21.92
CA GLU A 118 12.60 11.69 -21.23
C GLU A 118 11.64 10.59 -20.78
N ASP A 119 12.07 9.37 -21.00
CA ASP A 119 11.35 8.19 -20.55
C ASP A 119 11.50 7.98 -19.04
N VAL A 120 10.39 7.62 -18.40
CA VAL A 120 10.30 7.24 -16.99
C VAL A 120 10.26 5.72 -16.90
N VAL A 121 11.34 5.12 -16.40
CA VAL A 121 11.45 3.67 -16.24
C VAL A 121 10.89 3.26 -14.88
N THR A 122 9.81 2.49 -14.89
CA THR A 122 9.19 1.97 -13.66
C THR A 122 9.88 0.70 -13.19
N THR A 123 9.72 0.39 -11.91
CA THR A 123 10.18 -0.87 -11.29
C THR A 123 9.20 -2.02 -11.49
N VAL A 124 8.08 -1.78 -12.18
CA VAL A 124 7.00 -2.76 -12.36
C VAL A 124 7.47 -3.90 -13.24
N ASP A 125 7.27 -5.12 -12.73
CA ASP A 125 7.41 -6.35 -13.48
C ASP A 125 6.10 -6.61 -14.25
N PRO A 126 6.13 -6.67 -15.59
CA PRO A 126 4.92 -6.84 -16.39
C PRO A 126 4.20 -8.15 -16.13
N ASP A 127 4.90 -9.23 -15.78
CA ASP A 127 4.31 -10.55 -15.62
C ASP A 127 3.64 -10.66 -14.24
N VAL A 128 4.27 -10.12 -13.19
CA VAL A 128 3.65 -10.02 -11.86
C VAL A 128 2.43 -9.09 -11.89
N GLN A 129 2.50 -7.94 -12.55
CA GLN A 129 1.37 -7.01 -12.71
C GLN A 129 0.19 -7.69 -13.42
N LYS A 130 0.44 -8.40 -14.53
CA LYS A 130 -0.60 -9.12 -15.29
C LYS A 130 -1.22 -10.24 -14.49
N ALA A 131 -0.42 -11.04 -13.78
CA ALA A 131 -0.92 -12.13 -12.96
C ALA A 131 -1.86 -11.62 -11.86
N ALA A 132 -1.46 -10.55 -11.16
CA ALA A 132 -2.30 -9.90 -10.14
C ALA A 132 -3.61 -9.34 -10.73
N PHE A 133 -3.54 -8.59 -11.84
CA PHE A 133 -4.71 -7.98 -12.46
C PHE A 133 -5.69 -9.03 -12.99
N ALA A 134 -5.19 -10.07 -13.67
CA ALA A 134 -6.02 -11.16 -14.17
C ALA A 134 -6.67 -11.96 -13.03
N ALA A 135 -5.94 -12.19 -11.93
CA ALA A 135 -6.47 -12.92 -10.78
C ALA A 135 -7.54 -12.12 -10.01
N LEU A 136 -7.41 -10.79 -9.92
CA LEU A 136 -8.44 -9.94 -9.34
C LEU A 136 -9.70 -9.88 -10.21
N GLY A 137 -9.55 -9.84 -11.54
CA GLY A 137 -10.66 -9.80 -12.49
C GLY A 137 -11.64 -8.66 -12.19
N ASP A 138 -12.93 -8.98 -12.11
CA ASP A 138 -14.00 -8.02 -11.79
C ASP A 138 -14.12 -7.71 -10.28
N SER A 139 -13.36 -8.38 -9.44
CA SER A 139 -13.42 -8.19 -7.99
C SER A 139 -12.89 -6.81 -7.65
N ARG A 140 -13.59 -6.09 -6.75
CA ARG A 140 -13.07 -4.83 -6.22
C ARG A 140 -11.93 -5.15 -5.25
N GLY A 141 -10.72 -4.71 -5.53
CA GLY A 141 -9.56 -5.08 -4.72
C GLY A 141 -8.28 -4.37 -5.13
N ALA A 142 -7.18 -4.79 -4.52
CA ALA A 142 -5.85 -4.33 -4.84
C ALA A 142 -4.79 -5.36 -4.46
N ALA A 143 -3.65 -5.28 -5.15
CA ALA A 143 -2.49 -6.11 -4.88
C ALA A 143 -1.20 -5.30 -5.02
N ILE A 144 -0.25 -5.58 -4.13
CA ILE A 144 1.11 -5.04 -4.14
C ILE A 144 2.10 -6.21 -4.16
N ALA A 145 3.11 -6.10 -5.01
CA ALA A 145 4.35 -6.87 -4.91
C ALA A 145 5.50 -5.90 -4.64
N LEU A 146 6.21 -6.11 -3.53
CA LEU A 146 7.30 -5.26 -3.06
C LEU A 146 8.56 -6.10 -2.89
N ASP A 147 9.61 -5.81 -3.64
CA ASP A 147 10.92 -6.40 -3.37
C ASP A 147 11.40 -5.97 -1.98
N ALA A 148 11.67 -6.94 -1.12
CA ALA A 148 11.94 -6.67 0.29
C ALA A 148 13.27 -5.93 0.52
N LYS A 149 14.24 -6.12 -0.37
CA LYS A 149 15.62 -5.68 -0.21
C LYS A 149 15.87 -4.35 -0.90
N SER A 150 15.38 -4.19 -2.14
CA SER A 150 15.51 -2.96 -2.91
C SER A 150 14.42 -1.96 -2.56
N GLY A 151 13.22 -2.43 -2.20
CA GLY A 151 12.03 -1.60 -2.08
C GLY A 151 11.33 -1.35 -3.42
N GLU A 152 11.67 -2.07 -4.48
CA GLU A 152 11.03 -1.94 -5.78
C GLU A 152 9.57 -2.42 -5.75
N LEU A 153 8.64 -1.59 -6.20
CA LEU A 153 7.25 -1.98 -6.43
C LEU A 153 7.11 -2.71 -7.77
N LEU A 154 7.20 -4.04 -7.70
CA LEU A 154 7.08 -4.92 -8.87
C LEU A 154 5.64 -5.01 -9.40
N ALA A 155 4.64 -4.77 -8.55
CA ALA A 155 3.25 -4.64 -8.97
C ALA A 155 2.47 -3.65 -8.09
N VAL A 156 1.63 -2.83 -8.75
CA VAL A 156 0.66 -1.93 -8.12
C VAL A 156 -0.65 -2.07 -8.87
N VAL A 157 -1.54 -2.92 -8.36
CA VAL A 157 -2.80 -3.28 -9.02
C VAL A 157 -3.99 -2.81 -8.21
N SER A 158 -4.98 -2.24 -8.89
CA SER A 158 -6.24 -1.79 -8.31
C SER A 158 -7.38 -2.11 -9.28
N THR A 159 -8.40 -2.80 -8.79
CA THR A 159 -9.58 -3.19 -9.57
C THR A 159 -10.88 -2.72 -8.90
N PRO A 160 -11.93 -2.36 -9.66
CA PRO A 160 -11.88 -2.11 -11.10
C PRO A 160 -10.97 -0.93 -11.44
N SER A 161 -10.50 -0.89 -12.68
CA SER A 161 -9.57 0.12 -13.22
C SER A 161 -10.20 0.87 -14.40
N TYR A 162 -9.42 1.66 -15.12
CA TYR A 162 -9.88 2.46 -16.26
C TYR A 162 -8.83 2.53 -17.37
N ASP A 163 -9.26 2.72 -18.62
CA ASP A 163 -8.36 3.03 -19.75
C ASP A 163 -8.41 4.52 -20.05
N ALA A 164 -7.30 5.21 -19.76
CA ALA A 164 -7.16 6.64 -20.00
C ALA A 164 -7.26 7.03 -21.49
N THR A 165 -7.01 6.11 -22.42
CA THR A 165 -7.18 6.36 -23.86
C THR A 165 -8.63 6.70 -24.21
N LYS A 166 -9.60 6.21 -23.43
CA LYS A 166 -11.04 6.45 -23.66
C LYS A 166 -11.46 7.91 -23.42
N PHE A 167 -10.67 8.70 -22.68
CA PHE A 167 -10.97 10.12 -22.38
C PHE A 167 -9.78 11.08 -22.58
N SER A 168 -8.78 10.66 -23.38
CA SER A 168 -7.61 11.48 -23.74
C SER A 168 -7.65 12.04 -25.18
N ASN A 169 -8.82 12.02 -25.83
CA ASN A 169 -8.99 12.40 -27.23
C ASN A 169 -9.36 13.88 -27.44
N ASN A 170 -9.69 14.60 -26.36
CA ASN A 170 -10.19 15.98 -26.37
C ASN A 170 -11.47 16.14 -27.20
N THR A 171 -12.41 15.19 -27.08
CA THR A 171 -13.71 15.22 -27.78
C THR A 171 -14.88 15.34 -26.80
N PRO A 172 -16.09 15.72 -27.26
CA PRO A 172 -17.27 15.70 -26.39
C PRO A 172 -17.59 14.31 -25.79
N ARG A 173 -17.16 13.22 -26.44
CA ARG A 173 -17.31 11.85 -25.90
C ARG A 173 -16.52 11.67 -24.61
N ASP A 174 -15.35 12.30 -24.50
CA ASP A 174 -14.48 12.22 -23.34
C ASP A 174 -15.19 12.76 -22.09
N LEU A 175 -16.05 13.77 -22.24
CA LEU A 175 -16.85 14.30 -21.13
C LEU A 175 -17.85 13.28 -20.59
N ALA A 176 -18.47 12.49 -21.47
CA ALA A 176 -19.38 11.44 -21.06
C ALA A 176 -18.62 10.33 -20.31
N THR A 177 -17.49 9.86 -20.85
CA THR A 177 -16.63 8.85 -20.21
C THR A 177 -16.08 9.34 -18.87
N TRP A 178 -15.60 10.59 -18.80
CA TRP A 178 -15.11 11.18 -17.56
C TRP A 178 -16.21 11.25 -16.48
N LYS A 179 -17.42 11.67 -16.85
CA LYS A 179 -18.58 11.68 -15.93
C LYS A 179 -18.96 10.28 -15.46
N GLU A 180 -18.96 9.30 -16.36
CA GLU A 180 -19.21 7.90 -16.02
C GLU A 180 -18.20 7.39 -15.00
N LEU A 181 -16.90 7.58 -15.24
CA LEU A 181 -15.83 7.14 -14.32
C LEU A 181 -15.89 7.81 -12.94
N ASN A 182 -16.25 9.10 -12.88
CA ASN A 182 -16.39 9.82 -11.61
C ASN A 182 -17.65 9.43 -10.84
N ASN A 183 -18.71 9.04 -11.53
CA ASN A 183 -19.99 8.65 -10.92
C ASN A 183 -20.12 7.14 -10.69
N ASP A 184 -19.20 6.32 -11.20
CA ASP A 184 -19.19 4.87 -10.94
C ASP A 184 -18.98 4.63 -9.44
N SER A 185 -19.96 3.98 -8.81
CA SER A 185 -19.96 3.64 -7.39
C SER A 185 -18.83 2.67 -7.00
N ARG A 186 -18.26 1.96 -7.98
CA ARG A 186 -17.08 1.11 -7.82
C ARG A 186 -15.77 1.89 -7.92
N GLN A 187 -15.81 3.21 -8.13
CA GLN A 187 -14.66 4.13 -8.06
C GLN A 187 -13.40 3.63 -8.81
N PRO A 188 -13.44 3.43 -10.13
CA PRO A 188 -12.32 2.91 -10.90
C PRO A 188 -11.09 3.83 -10.91
N LEU A 189 -11.29 5.15 -10.77
CA LEU A 189 -10.19 6.13 -10.69
C LEU A 189 -9.41 6.09 -9.36
N PHE A 190 -9.93 5.38 -8.35
CA PHE A 190 -9.31 5.34 -7.02
C PHE A 190 -8.25 4.23 -6.94
N ASN A 191 -6.99 4.62 -6.76
CA ASN A 191 -5.90 3.67 -6.56
C ASN A 191 -5.97 3.06 -5.15
N ARG A 192 -6.57 1.88 -5.06
CA ARG A 192 -6.81 1.18 -3.80
C ARG A 192 -5.53 0.67 -3.15
N ALA A 193 -4.57 0.25 -3.97
CA ALA A 193 -3.30 -0.30 -3.52
C ALA A 193 -2.50 0.70 -2.68
N LEU A 194 -2.58 1.98 -3.05
CA LEU A 194 -1.82 3.07 -2.43
C LEU A 194 -2.65 3.95 -1.49
N ARG A 195 -3.99 3.97 -1.62
CA ARG A 195 -4.84 4.98 -0.96
C ARG A 195 -6.01 4.42 -0.15
N GLU A 196 -6.46 3.19 -0.38
CA GLU A 196 -7.58 2.64 0.40
C GLU A 196 -7.06 2.04 1.70
N ALA A 197 -7.10 2.83 2.78
CA ALA A 197 -6.81 2.35 4.12
C ALA A 197 -8.09 1.74 4.72
N THR A 198 -8.05 0.45 5.04
CA THR A 198 -9.15 -0.28 5.70
C THR A 198 -8.60 -1.06 6.88
N ALA A 199 -9.48 -1.60 7.72
CA ALA A 199 -9.05 -2.53 8.76
C ALA A 199 -8.25 -3.69 8.12
N PRO A 200 -7.01 -3.94 8.57
CA PRO A 200 -6.20 -5.07 8.12
C PRO A 200 -6.67 -6.42 8.72
N GLY A 201 -7.54 -6.36 9.74
CA GLY A 201 -8.06 -7.55 10.41
C GLY A 201 -6.94 -8.39 11.02
N GLU A 202 -7.08 -9.72 10.97
CA GLU A 202 -6.10 -10.67 11.52
C GLU A 202 -4.71 -10.56 10.89
N THR A 203 -4.56 -9.93 9.70
CA THR A 203 -3.21 -9.66 9.17
C THR A 203 -2.38 -8.74 10.08
N PHE A 204 -3.03 -7.94 10.93
CA PHE A 204 -2.37 -7.10 11.92
C PHE A 204 -1.72 -7.88 13.06
N ASP A 205 -2.11 -9.15 13.27
CA ASP A 205 -1.52 -10.01 14.30
C ASP A 205 -0.03 -10.22 14.09
N VAL A 206 0.48 -10.04 12.87
CA VAL A 206 1.91 -10.00 12.56
C VAL A 206 2.62 -8.85 13.27
N VAL A 207 1.99 -7.67 13.32
CA VAL A 207 2.52 -6.49 14.02
C VAL A 207 2.48 -6.71 15.52
N ILE A 208 1.39 -7.29 16.05
CA ILE A 208 1.27 -7.63 17.47
C ILE A 208 2.34 -8.66 17.87
N ALA A 209 2.53 -9.72 17.06
CA ALA A 209 3.54 -10.73 17.29
C ALA A 209 4.97 -10.17 17.22
N ALA A 210 5.24 -9.25 16.29
CA ALA A 210 6.51 -8.54 16.22
C ALA A 210 6.76 -7.71 17.49
N ALA A 211 5.76 -6.96 17.95
CA ALA A 211 5.86 -6.19 19.18
C ALA A 211 6.14 -7.09 20.39
N ALA A 212 5.46 -8.24 20.49
CA ALA A 212 5.64 -9.18 21.58
C ALA A 212 7.07 -9.75 21.66
N LEU A 213 7.71 -9.97 20.52
CA LEU A 213 9.11 -10.42 20.47
C LEU A 213 10.10 -9.27 20.70
N GLU A 214 9.88 -8.11 20.09
CA GLU A 214 10.77 -6.93 20.23
C GLU A 214 10.78 -6.36 21.65
N HIS A 215 9.64 -6.42 22.35
CA HIS A 215 9.53 -5.93 23.72
C HIS A 215 9.76 -7.03 24.77
N GLY A 216 10.14 -8.23 24.35
CA GLY A 216 10.52 -9.34 25.24
C GLY A 216 9.37 -9.97 26.02
N LEU A 217 8.12 -9.78 25.57
CA LEU A 217 6.97 -10.48 26.14
C LEU A 217 7.05 -11.99 25.89
N TYR A 218 7.59 -12.38 24.74
CA TYR A 218 7.93 -13.77 24.42
C TYR A 218 9.34 -13.84 23.83
N THR A 219 10.04 -14.95 24.05
CA THR A 219 11.43 -15.14 23.62
C THR A 219 11.57 -15.81 22.24
N GLY A 220 10.47 -16.38 21.74
CA GLY A 220 10.39 -17.04 20.44
C GLY A 220 8.98 -17.45 20.07
N VAL A 221 8.78 -17.77 18.78
CA VAL A 221 7.45 -18.05 18.21
C VAL A 221 6.84 -19.39 18.62
N ASP A 222 7.65 -20.28 19.19
CA ASP A 222 7.27 -21.62 19.64
C ASP A 222 7.01 -21.71 21.15
N GLU A 223 7.24 -20.61 21.88
CA GLU A 223 6.89 -20.48 23.29
C GLU A 223 5.37 -20.52 23.49
N ARG A 224 4.90 -21.23 24.52
CA ARG A 224 3.46 -21.27 24.84
C ARG A 224 3.00 -19.95 25.40
N THR A 225 1.97 -19.37 24.79
CA THR A 225 1.40 -18.12 25.28
C THR A 225 0.54 -18.32 26.54
N ALA A 226 0.21 -17.21 27.20
CA ALA A 226 -0.73 -17.18 28.32
C ALA A 226 -2.20 -16.98 27.89
N GLY A 227 -2.49 -17.01 26.57
CA GLY A 227 -3.82 -16.69 26.01
C GLY A 227 -4.46 -17.81 25.21
N GLY A 228 -5.57 -17.48 24.55
CA GLY A 228 -6.37 -18.40 23.75
C GLY A 228 -7.40 -19.21 24.54
N SER A 229 -8.24 -19.94 23.82
CA SER A 229 -9.28 -20.80 24.35
C SER A 229 -9.51 -22.00 23.43
N GLY A 230 -10.10 -23.08 23.94
CA GLY A 230 -10.38 -24.29 23.16
C GLY A 230 -9.14 -24.83 22.45
N ALA A 231 -9.21 -25.01 21.13
CA ALA A 231 -8.09 -25.49 20.32
C ALA A 231 -6.87 -24.54 20.29
N CYS A 232 -7.06 -23.27 20.66
CA CYS A 232 -6.01 -22.26 20.75
C CYS A 232 -5.46 -22.05 22.18
N GLU A 233 -5.89 -22.86 23.16
CA GLU A 233 -5.47 -22.67 24.55
C GLU A 233 -3.95 -22.80 24.71
N ARG A 234 -3.32 -21.70 25.14
CA ARG A 234 -1.87 -21.57 25.30
C ARG A 234 -1.11 -21.96 24.02
N ALA A 235 -1.70 -21.69 22.86
CA ALA A 235 -1.07 -21.88 21.57
C ALA A 235 0.20 -21.03 21.49
N SER A 236 1.22 -21.53 20.79
CA SER A 236 2.40 -20.71 20.49
C SER A 236 2.06 -19.62 19.47
N ILE A 237 2.88 -18.56 19.35
CA ILE A 237 2.69 -17.53 18.32
C ILE A 237 2.58 -18.16 16.93
N ARG A 238 3.43 -19.15 16.63
CA ARG A 238 3.37 -19.91 15.36
C ARG A 238 2.02 -20.58 15.16
N THR A 239 1.52 -21.27 16.17
CA THR A 239 0.23 -21.97 16.10
C THR A 239 -0.92 -20.96 15.99
N ALA A 240 -0.82 -19.85 16.72
CA ALA A 240 -1.81 -18.78 16.73
C ALA A 240 -1.91 -18.07 15.38
N LEU A 241 -0.78 -17.71 14.76
CA LEU A 241 -0.73 -17.14 13.41
C LEU A 241 -1.28 -18.12 12.36
N LYS A 242 -0.99 -19.42 12.51
CA LYS A 242 -1.46 -20.45 11.57
C LYS A 242 -2.98 -20.67 11.62
N ASN A 243 -3.55 -20.64 12.82
CA ASN A 243 -4.95 -20.97 13.05
C ASN A 243 -5.83 -19.74 13.31
N SER A 244 -5.29 -18.52 13.10
CA SER A 244 -6.01 -17.27 13.37
C SER A 244 -6.62 -17.21 14.78
N CYS A 245 -5.81 -17.47 15.81
CA CYS A 245 -6.28 -17.51 17.18
C CYS A 245 -6.46 -16.10 17.79
N ASP A 246 -7.55 -15.39 17.44
CA ASP A 246 -7.85 -14.02 17.88
C ASP A 246 -7.68 -13.79 19.39
N ALA A 247 -8.18 -14.71 20.22
CA ALA A 247 -8.07 -14.60 21.68
C ALA A 247 -6.61 -14.63 22.21
N VAL A 248 -5.66 -15.17 21.45
CA VAL A 248 -4.23 -15.11 21.77
C VAL A 248 -3.69 -13.70 21.50
N PHE A 249 -3.98 -13.13 20.33
CA PHE A 249 -3.48 -11.81 19.94
C PHE A 249 -4.16 -10.67 20.69
N THR A 250 -5.45 -10.79 20.98
CA THR A 250 -6.17 -9.86 21.86
C THR A 250 -5.52 -9.78 23.23
N LYS A 251 -5.20 -10.93 23.85
CA LYS A 251 -4.50 -10.94 25.14
C LYS A 251 -3.08 -10.39 25.02
N MET A 252 -2.35 -10.76 23.96
CA MET A 252 -1.00 -10.27 23.71
C MET A 252 -0.95 -8.75 23.56
N ALA A 253 -1.91 -8.18 22.82
CA ALA A 253 -2.06 -6.74 22.67
C ALA A 253 -2.36 -6.05 24.01
N ALA A 254 -3.21 -6.65 24.84
CA ALA A 254 -3.49 -6.15 26.19
C ALA A 254 -2.27 -6.20 27.12
N ASP A 255 -1.47 -7.28 27.06
CA ASP A 255 -0.27 -7.45 27.86
C ASP A 255 0.86 -6.48 27.44
N LEU A 256 0.95 -6.14 26.15
CA LEU A 256 1.87 -5.12 25.61
C LEU A 256 1.43 -3.68 25.95
N GLY A 257 0.13 -3.43 25.89
CA GLY A 257 -0.44 -2.09 25.97
C GLY A 257 -0.18 -1.21 24.74
N GLU A 258 -0.89 -0.09 24.67
CA GLU A 258 -0.90 0.81 23.50
C GLU A 258 0.47 1.39 23.16
N SER A 259 1.31 1.68 24.18
CA SER A 259 2.62 2.30 23.98
C SER A 259 3.57 1.43 23.16
N GLN A 260 3.72 0.16 23.54
CA GLN A 260 4.63 -0.78 22.87
C GLN A 260 4.11 -1.17 21.47
N LEU A 261 2.80 -1.35 21.35
CA LEU A 261 2.16 -1.59 20.05
C LEU A 261 2.32 -0.41 19.10
N ARG A 262 2.09 0.81 19.56
CA ARG A 262 2.27 2.02 18.75
C ARG A 262 3.72 2.20 18.32
N GLU A 263 4.68 2.04 19.23
CA GLU A 263 6.10 2.12 18.89
C GLU A 263 6.47 1.11 17.78
N THR A 264 5.99 -0.13 17.89
CA THR A 264 6.25 -1.16 16.88
C THR A 264 5.53 -0.87 15.57
N ALA A 265 4.25 -0.47 15.60
CA ALA A 265 3.50 -0.11 14.40
C ALA A 265 4.15 1.07 13.65
N GLU A 266 4.61 2.09 14.37
CA GLU A 266 5.34 3.22 13.79
C GLU A 266 6.69 2.78 13.17
N LYS A 267 7.39 1.80 13.74
CA LYS A 267 8.59 1.22 13.11
C LYS A 267 8.30 0.64 11.72
N PHE A 268 7.13 0.04 11.51
CA PHE A 268 6.63 -0.41 10.21
C PHE A 268 6.10 0.71 9.31
N GLY A 269 5.90 1.92 9.85
CA GLY A 269 5.47 3.11 9.11
C GLY A 269 3.98 3.45 9.25
N PHE A 270 3.25 2.85 10.19
CA PHE A 270 1.94 3.37 10.59
C PHE A 270 2.10 4.78 11.20
N ASN A 271 1.06 5.61 11.08
CA ASN A 271 1.02 7.01 11.52
C ASN A 271 2.08 7.95 10.90
N GLN A 272 2.83 7.49 9.89
CA GLN A 272 3.86 8.29 9.21
C GLN A 272 3.38 8.74 7.84
N SER A 273 3.48 10.05 7.58
CA SER A 273 3.17 10.59 6.26
C SER A 273 4.25 10.19 5.26
N ASP A 274 3.83 9.39 4.28
CA ASP A 274 4.47 9.12 2.99
C ASP A 274 5.79 8.31 3.05
N PRO A 275 5.76 6.99 2.81
CA PRO A 275 6.96 6.30 2.39
C PRO A 275 7.35 6.88 1.03
N LYS A 276 8.55 7.49 0.90
CA LYS A 276 9.16 8.23 -0.24
C LYS A 276 8.79 7.79 -1.69
N ILE A 277 7.52 7.67 -1.99
CA ILE A 277 6.95 7.24 -3.26
C ILE A 277 6.41 8.52 -3.89
N PRO A 278 6.79 8.83 -5.13
CA PRO A 278 6.40 10.09 -5.75
C PRO A 278 4.88 10.28 -5.94
N VAL A 279 4.12 9.19 -6.01
CA VAL A 279 2.65 9.21 -6.14
C VAL A 279 1.97 9.24 -4.78
N ARG A 280 0.87 9.99 -4.67
CA ARG A 280 0.13 10.17 -3.41
C ARG A 280 -0.27 8.83 -2.78
N THR A 281 0.24 8.59 -1.59
CA THR A 281 -0.14 7.46 -0.72
C THR A 281 -0.96 7.94 0.48
N ASN A 282 -1.76 7.05 1.05
CA ASN A 282 -2.33 7.26 2.39
C ASN A 282 -1.55 6.41 3.39
N ALA A 283 -1.25 7.00 4.55
CA ALA A 283 -0.65 6.27 5.66
C ALA A 283 -1.66 5.29 6.27
N GLY A 284 -1.17 4.16 6.76
CA GLY A 284 -1.93 3.36 7.71
C GLY A 284 -1.99 4.07 9.07
N THR A 285 -3.06 3.87 9.82
CA THR A 285 -3.23 4.44 11.17
C THR A 285 -3.20 3.36 12.23
N PHE A 286 -2.71 3.73 13.42
CA PHE A 286 -2.83 2.95 14.64
C PHE A 286 -3.17 3.89 15.78
N GLU A 287 -4.43 3.84 16.25
CA GLU A 287 -4.94 4.70 17.33
C GLU A 287 -5.89 3.92 18.23
N GLY A 288 -5.64 3.95 19.55
CA GLY A 288 -6.46 3.24 20.53
C GLY A 288 -6.48 1.72 20.29
N ASP A 289 -7.66 1.18 20.01
CA ASP A 289 -7.92 -0.24 19.72
C ASP A 289 -8.04 -0.56 18.22
N GLY A 290 -7.86 0.44 17.34
CA GLY A 290 -8.09 0.31 15.91
C GLY A 290 -6.85 0.52 15.05
N SER A 291 -6.78 -0.20 13.93
CA SER A 291 -5.79 0.02 12.88
C SER A 291 -6.44 0.11 11.51
N THR A 292 -5.85 0.94 10.64
CA THR A 292 -6.15 0.92 9.21
C THR A 292 -4.86 0.79 8.42
N ALA A 293 -4.89 0.07 7.31
CA ALA A 293 -3.72 -0.13 6.47
C ALA A 293 -4.12 -0.14 5.00
N THR A 294 -3.24 0.41 4.15
CA THR A 294 -3.28 0.19 2.71
C THR A 294 -2.60 -1.15 2.39
N PRO A 295 -2.88 -1.76 1.23
CA PRO A 295 -2.12 -2.91 0.75
C PRO A 295 -0.61 -2.64 0.72
N LEU A 296 -0.19 -1.43 0.33
CA LEU A 296 1.22 -1.03 0.42
C LEU A 296 1.75 -1.08 1.86
N GLN A 297 1.01 -0.55 2.84
CA GLN A 297 1.44 -0.57 4.24
C GLN A 297 1.60 -2.01 4.75
N MET A 298 0.69 -2.92 4.40
CA MET A 298 0.82 -4.32 4.79
C MET A 298 1.93 -5.06 4.03
N ALA A 299 2.19 -4.72 2.76
CA ALA A 299 3.35 -5.24 2.04
C ALA A 299 4.68 -4.83 2.72
N ARG A 300 4.75 -3.63 3.31
CA ARG A 300 5.93 -3.17 4.08
C ARG A 300 6.14 -3.96 5.37
N VAL A 301 5.05 -4.34 6.07
CA VAL A 301 5.14 -5.23 7.24
C VAL A 301 5.81 -6.55 6.86
N THR A 302 5.29 -7.18 5.80
CA THR A 302 5.82 -8.43 5.25
C THR A 302 7.26 -8.27 4.74
N ALA A 303 7.57 -7.20 4.01
CA ALA A 303 8.90 -6.92 3.49
C ALA A 303 9.96 -6.82 4.60
N ALA A 304 9.63 -6.22 5.73
CA ALA A 304 10.55 -6.13 6.85
C ALA A 304 10.91 -7.50 7.43
N LEU A 305 9.96 -8.44 7.46
CA LEU A 305 10.23 -9.81 7.88
C LEU A 305 11.04 -10.58 6.83
N ALA A 306 10.76 -10.34 5.55
CA ALA A 306 11.49 -10.94 4.43
C ALA A 306 12.98 -10.55 4.44
N ASP A 307 13.31 -9.28 4.65
CA ASP A 307 14.68 -8.73 4.67
C ASP A 307 15.30 -8.70 6.08
N GLY A 308 14.98 -9.69 6.92
CA GLY A 308 15.68 -9.92 8.20
C GLY A 308 15.58 -8.73 9.18
N GLY A 309 14.43 -8.05 9.18
CA GLY A 309 14.12 -6.91 10.04
C GLY A 309 14.56 -5.56 9.48
N ARG A 310 15.07 -5.51 8.24
CA ARG A 310 15.35 -4.27 7.52
C ARG A 310 14.17 -3.90 6.62
N LEU A 311 13.91 -2.60 6.47
CA LEU A 311 12.84 -2.10 5.63
C LEU A 311 13.39 -1.03 4.68
N ALA A 312 13.41 -1.37 3.39
CA ALA A 312 13.73 -0.43 2.31
C ALA A 312 12.59 0.59 2.11
N ALA A 313 12.95 1.79 1.65
CA ALA A 313 11.95 2.76 1.21
C ALA A 313 11.34 2.28 -0.11
N PRO A 314 10.01 2.11 -0.20
CA PRO A 314 9.39 1.63 -1.42
C PRO A 314 9.51 2.68 -2.53
N HIS A 315 9.68 2.23 -3.78
CA HIS A 315 9.76 3.10 -4.94
C HIS A 315 9.24 2.44 -6.22
N LEU A 316 8.64 3.27 -7.09
CA LEU A 316 7.97 2.84 -8.32
C LEU A 316 8.78 3.13 -9.60
N VAL A 317 9.88 3.89 -9.47
CA VAL A 317 10.70 4.37 -10.60
C VAL A 317 12.18 4.11 -10.26
N GLU A 318 12.92 3.49 -11.18
CA GLU A 318 14.30 3.02 -10.95
C GLU A 318 15.29 4.14 -10.56
N ARG A 319 14.98 5.40 -10.90
CA ARG A 319 15.87 6.56 -10.67
C ARG A 319 15.68 7.27 -9.33
N SER A 320 14.73 6.87 -8.48
CA SER A 320 14.63 7.46 -7.14
C SER A 320 15.68 6.85 -6.23
N SER A 321 16.55 7.68 -5.64
CA SER A 321 17.63 7.24 -4.74
C SER A 321 17.14 6.16 -3.78
N THR A 322 17.70 4.95 -3.89
CA THR A 322 17.48 3.85 -2.95
C THR A 322 17.94 4.33 -1.57
N GLY A 323 17.00 4.76 -0.72
CA GLY A 323 17.33 4.99 0.68
C GLY A 323 17.78 3.65 1.26
N GLU A 324 18.97 3.61 1.86
CA GLU A 324 19.48 2.37 2.47
C GLU A 324 18.43 1.79 3.42
N ALA A 325 18.14 0.48 3.27
CA ALA A 325 17.15 -0.18 4.10
C ALA A 325 17.49 -0.02 5.59
N ARG A 326 16.55 0.50 6.37
CA ARG A 326 16.76 0.73 7.81
C ARG A 326 16.37 -0.51 8.60
N ARG A 327 17.18 -0.91 9.58
CA ARG A 327 16.77 -1.92 10.55
C ARG A 327 15.63 -1.39 11.43
N ILE A 328 14.49 -2.06 11.40
CA ILE A 328 13.29 -1.74 12.17
C ILE A 328 12.93 -2.81 13.21
N LEU A 329 13.41 -4.04 13.02
CA LEU A 329 13.29 -5.14 13.98
C LEU A 329 14.66 -5.78 14.20
N TRP A 330 14.83 -6.50 15.32
CA TRP A 330 15.95 -7.41 15.47
C TRP A 330 15.88 -8.53 14.42
N ALA A 331 17.05 -8.94 13.92
CA ALA A 331 17.15 -10.01 12.93
C ALA A 331 16.50 -11.30 13.43
N LYS A 332 16.74 -11.65 14.71
CA LYS A 332 16.14 -12.82 15.36
C LYS A 332 14.61 -12.76 15.36
N THR A 333 14.02 -11.59 15.63
CA THR A 333 12.56 -11.41 15.63
C THR A 333 11.99 -11.64 14.23
N ALA A 334 12.57 -10.99 13.23
CA ALA A 334 12.15 -11.13 11.85
C ALA A 334 12.28 -12.57 11.34
N GLU A 335 13.40 -13.23 11.60
CA GLU A 335 13.63 -14.64 11.23
C GLU A 335 12.65 -15.58 11.93
N SER A 336 12.39 -15.36 13.22
CA SER A 336 11.46 -16.18 14.00
C SER A 336 10.05 -16.07 13.43
N LEU A 337 9.56 -14.85 13.15
CA LEU A 337 8.24 -14.64 12.57
C LEU A 337 8.14 -15.12 11.13
N ARG A 338 9.16 -14.88 10.30
CA ARG A 338 9.20 -15.44 8.94
C ARG A 338 9.10 -16.96 8.98
N SER A 339 9.80 -17.61 9.91
CA SER A 339 9.66 -19.06 10.10
C SER A 339 8.25 -19.45 10.53
N ALA A 340 7.59 -18.65 11.37
CA ALA A 340 6.25 -18.91 11.90
C ALA A 340 5.17 -18.85 10.83
N LEU A 341 5.30 -17.89 9.93
CA LEU A 341 4.43 -17.74 8.75
C LEU A 341 4.61 -18.88 7.75
N GLN A 342 5.69 -19.69 7.91
CA GLN A 342 6.15 -20.77 7.03
C GLN A 342 6.50 -20.19 5.65
N ASP A 343 7.52 -20.72 4.96
CA ASP A 343 7.89 -20.29 3.58
C ASP A 343 6.80 -20.62 2.52
N LYS A 344 5.53 -20.74 2.93
CA LYS A 344 4.39 -20.89 2.06
C LYS A 344 4.00 -19.52 1.55
N THR A 345 3.88 -19.46 0.23
CA THR A 345 3.21 -18.44 -0.59
C THR A 345 1.76 -18.14 -0.20
N GLU A 346 1.24 -18.76 0.86
CA GLU A 346 -0.12 -18.62 1.37
C GLU A 346 -0.09 -18.58 2.90
N TRP A 347 0.17 -17.41 3.46
CA TRP A 347 -0.42 -17.05 4.74
C TRP A 347 -1.62 -16.15 4.44
N THR A 348 -2.79 -16.74 4.39
CA THR A 348 -4.05 -16.01 4.43
C THR A 348 -4.56 -16.00 5.85
N PRO A 349 -4.51 -14.85 6.54
CA PRO A 349 -5.46 -14.58 7.60
C PRO A 349 -6.80 -14.54 6.91
N THR A 350 -7.54 -15.63 7.02
CA THR A 350 -8.94 -15.61 6.65
C THR A 350 -9.61 -14.71 7.67
N ASP A 351 -9.67 -13.43 7.32
CA ASP A 351 -10.59 -12.42 7.85
C ASP A 351 -12.06 -12.81 7.52
N ALA A 352 -12.37 -14.10 7.57
CA ALA A 352 -13.61 -14.73 7.17
C ALA A 352 -14.43 -15.15 8.40
N GLY A 353 -14.32 -14.39 9.49
CA GLY A 353 -15.46 -14.30 10.38
C GLY A 353 -16.68 -13.88 9.55
N GLU A 354 -17.79 -14.60 9.69
CA GLU A 354 -19.07 -14.22 9.08
C GLU A 354 -19.30 -12.70 9.24
N GLY A 355 -19.20 -11.95 8.14
CA GLY A 355 -19.46 -10.50 8.12
C GLY A 355 -18.28 -9.55 7.89
N SER A 356 -17.03 -10.01 7.70
CA SER A 356 -15.96 -9.08 7.27
C SER A 356 -16.22 -8.57 5.83
N PRO A 357 -16.05 -7.26 5.55
CA PRO A 357 -16.30 -6.70 4.22
C PRO A 357 -15.17 -6.97 3.21
N SER A 358 -14.06 -7.60 3.62
CA SER A 358 -12.91 -7.87 2.76
C SER A 358 -12.08 -9.06 3.24
N SER A 359 -11.49 -9.78 2.28
CA SER A 359 -10.44 -10.77 2.49
C SER A 359 -9.06 -10.13 2.29
N TRP A 360 -8.10 -10.53 3.11
CA TRP A 360 -6.70 -10.11 3.02
C TRP A 360 -5.76 -11.32 2.92
N SER A 361 -4.62 -11.14 2.26
CA SER A 361 -3.54 -12.12 2.22
C SER A 361 -2.19 -11.43 2.25
N LEU A 362 -1.28 -11.91 3.10
CA LEU A 362 0.13 -11.54 3.05
C LEU A 362 0.96 -12.77 2.68
N ALA A 363 1.84 -12.64 1.71
CA ALA A 363 2.63 -13.77 1.24
C ALA A 363 4.06 -13.36 0.89
N TYR A 364 4.92 -14.35 0.74
CA TYR A 364 6.25 -14.19 0.19
C TYR A 364 6.35 -14.95 -1.13
N ALA A 365 7.04 -14.36 -2.09
CA ALA A 365 7.50 -15.04 -3.29
C ALA A 365 9.03 -14.96 -3.37
N ARG A 366 9.66 -15.94 -4.00
CA ARG A 366 11.13 -16.01 -4.11
C ARG A 366 11.54 -15.77 -5.55
N LYS A 367 12.40 -14.78 -5.78
CA LYS A 367 13.04 -14.55 -7.08
C LYS A 367 14.07 -15.64 -7.35
N GLY A 368 14.43 -15.84 -8.62
CA GLY A 368 15.50 -16.77 -9.02
C GLY A 368 16.87 -16.50 -8.38
N ASN A 369 17.14 -15.27 -7.94
CA ASN A 369 18.37 -14.91 -7.22
C ASN A 369 18.32 -15.17 -5.70
N GLY A 370 17.19 -15.69 -5.18
CA GLY A 370 16.96 -15.99 -3.77
C GLY A 370 16.36 -14.85 -2.95
N ASP A 371 16.34 -13.62 -3.47
CA ASP A 371 15.71 -12.48 -2.80
C ASP A 371 14.18 -12.69 -2.72
N LEU A 372 13.56 -12.14 -1.67
CA LEU A 372 12.14 -12.30 -1.39
C LEU A 372 11.34 -11.07 -1.81
N VAL A 373 10.16 -11.32 -2.35
CA VAL A 373 9.14 -10.31 -2.67
C VAL A 373 8.00 -10.48 -1.69
N ALA A 374 7.65 -9.40 -1.00
CA ALA A 374 6.49 -9.31 -0.14
C ALA A 374 5.24 -9.02 -0.95
N LEU A 375 4.20 -9.82 -0.77
CA LEU A 375 2.91 -9.68 -1.41
C LEU A 375 1.87 -9.25 -0.37
N ALA A 376 1.02 -8.29 -0.73
CA ALA A 376 -0.17 -7.95 0.05
C ALA A 376 -1.35 -7.76 -0.88
N VAL A 377 -2.41 -8.51 -0.64
CA VAL A 377 -3.64 -8.50 -1.44
C VAL A 377 -4.83 -8.21 -0.55
N ARG A 378 -5.72 -7.35 -1.03
CA ARG A 378 -7.07 -7.18 -0.48
C ARG A 378 -8.12 -7.38 -1.56
N VAL A 379 -9.14 -8.17 -1.26
CA VAL A 379 -10.36 -8.29 -2.07
C VAL A 379 -11.56 -7.90 -1.24
N THR A 380 -12.37 -6.96 -1.72
CA THR A 380 -13.64 -6.59 -1.11
C THR A 380 -14.70 -7.63 -1.45
N GLY A 381 -15.43 -8.11 -0.44
CA GLY A 381 -16.41 -9.18 -0.56
C GLY A 381 -16.26 -10.19 0.58
N GLN A 382 -17.16 -11.17 0.61
CA GLN A 382 -17.21 -12.20 1.65
C GLN A 382 -16.48 -13.49 1.28
N ASP A 383 -15.83 -13.53 0.12
CA ASP A 383 -15.00 -14.69 -0.25
C ASP A 383 -13.66 -14.63 0.51
N ALA A 384 -13.62 -15.42 1.57
CA ALA A 384 -12.49 -15.68 2.44
C ALA A 384 -11.17 -15.96 1.68
N GLY A 385 -11.23 -16.73 0.60
CA GLY A 385 -10.06 -17.25 -0.12
C GLY A 385 -9.62 -16.39 -1.30
N ALA A 386 -10.39 -15.38 -1.69
CA ALA A 386 -10.13 -14.61 -2.91
C ALA A 386 -8.75 -13.91 -2.88
N ALA A 387 -8.35 -13.34 -1.74
CA ALA A 387 -7.03 -12.71 -1.64
C ALA A 387 -5.87 -13.72 -1.69
N ALA A 388 -6.06 -14.93 -1.14
CA ALA A 388 -5.08 -16.03 -1.21
C ALA A 388 -4.80 -16.41 -2.66
N LEU A 389 -5.87 -16.65 -3.43
CA LEU A 389 -5.77 -17.10 -4.81
C LEU A 389 -5.02 -16.08 -5.68
N VAL A 390 -5.27 -14.79 -5.47
CA VAL A 390 -4.51 -13.73 -6.15
C VAL A 390 -3.04 -13.74 -5.75
N ALA A 391 -2.74 -13.87 -4.44
CA ALA A 391 -1.36 -13.93 -3.95
C ALA A 391 -0.61 -15.16 -4.52
N GLU A 392 -1.26 -16.31 -4.64
CA GLU A 392 -0.71 -17.52 -5.26
C GLU A 392 -0.34 -17.28 -6.73
N LYS A 393 -1.23 -16.66 -7.51
CA LYS A 393 -0.95 -16.31 -8.93
C LYS A 393 0.20 -15.33 -9.05
N MET A 394 0.28 -14.33 -8.18
CA MET A 394 1.40 -13.39 -8.14
C MET A 394 2.71 -14.10 -7.82
N ALA A 395 2.72 -14.96 -6.81
CA ALA A 395 3.92 -15.68 -6.41
C ALA A 395 4.47 -16.57 -7.55
N GLY A 396 3.57 -17.23 -8.30
CA GLY A 396 3.96 -18.00 -9.48
C GLY A 396 4.58 -17.16 -10.60
N ALA A 397 4.23 -15.88 -10.71
CA ALA A 397 4.79 -14.96 -11.72
C ALA A 397 6.12 -14.29 -11.30
N VAL A 398 6.45 -14.29 -10.00
CA VAL A 398 7.75 -13.82 -9.50
C VAL A 398 8.88 -14.85 -9.73
N SER A 399 8.51 -16.13 -9.86
CA SER A 399 9.40 -17.30 -9.79
C SER A 399 10.23 -17.53 -11.05
#